data_AF-A0A8J2JJS0-F1
#
_entry.id   AF-A0A8J2JJS0-F1
#
_cell.length_a   1.000
_cell.length_b   1.000
_cell.length_c   1.000
_cell.angle_alpha   90.00
_cell.angle_beta   90.00
_cell.angle_gamma   90.00
#
_symmetry.space_group_name_H-M   'P 1'
#
loop_
_entity.id
_entity.type
_entity.pdbx_description
1 polymer ?
#
loop_
_entity_poly.entity_id
_entity_poly.type
_entity_poly.pdbx_seq_one_letter_code
_entity_poly.pdbx_strand_id
1 'polypeptide(L)'
;IKRYETDDANSKVTVYFNELNRTEVCPTVSAYRVFPVARQAPSYVTVYDYYDNSRRARQFYSPPKTTICDICEETQCTQECLVARKQQQDAEKENNNARRGGSSSAMMHIPSLLTMTLIILIFMKMN
;
A
#
# COMPACT_ATOMS: atom_id res chain seq x y z
N ILE A 1 0.41 -20.23 18.37
CA ILE A 1 -0.85 -19.49 18.69
C ILE A 1 -1.87 -20.52 19.13
N LYS A 2 -2.56 -20.32 20.26
CA LYS A 2 -3.58 -21.25 20.78
C LYS A 2 -4.95 -20.99 20.15
N ARG A 3 -5.38 -19.73 20.19
CA ARG A 3 -6.66 -19.26 19.66
C ARG A 3 -6.63 -17.74 19.50
N TYR A 4 -7.62 -17.20 18.81
CA TYR A 4 -7.87 -15.77 18.76
C TYR A 4 -9.36 -15.49 18.98
N GLU A 5 -9.67 -14.27 19.40
CA GLU A 5 -11.03 -13.76 19.52
C GLU A 5 -11.11 -12.38 18.87
N THR A 6 -12.26 -12.07 18.30
CA THR A 6 -12.62 -10.72 17.87
C THR A 6 -13.71 -10.16 18.78
N ASP A 7 -13.64 -8.86 19.02
CA ASP A 7 -14.52 -8.14 19.94
C ASP A 7 -14.79 -6.73 19.38
N ASP A 8 -15.67 -5.96 20.01
CA ASP A 8 -15.99 -4.57 19.63
C ASP A 8 -16.33 -4.42 18.14
N ALA A 9 -17.30 -5.21 17.66
CA ALA A 9 -17.68 -5.26 16.24
C ALA A 9 -16.50 -5.48 15.28
N ASN A 10 -15.57 -6.37 15.66
CA ASN A 10 -14.33 -6.70 14.95
C ASN A 10 -13.26 -5.59 14.92
N SER A 11 -13.36 -4.58 15.79
CA SER A 11 -12.33 -3.54 15.93
C SER A 11 -11.19 -3.91 16.91
N LYS A 12 -11.36 -5.01 17.66
CA LYS A 12 -10.38 -5.55 18.60
C LYS A 12 -10.11 -7.02 18.33
N VAL A 13 -8.84 -7.41 18.35
CA VAL A 13 -8.39 -8.79 18.21
C VAL A 13 -7.53 -9.16 19.42
N THR A 14 -7.87 -10.27 20.08
CA THR A 14 -7.06 -10.83 21.17
C THR A 14 -6.47 -12.16 20.71
N VAL A 15 -5.14 -12.28 20.73
CA VAL A 15 -4.42 -13.50 20.34
C VAL A 15 -3.86 -14.16 21.59
N TYR A 16 -4.22 -15.43 21.80
CA TYR A 16 -3.80 -16.18 22.97
C TYR A 16 -2.65 -17.13 22.62
N PHE A 17 -1.62 -17.11 23.46
CA PHE A 17 -0.49 -18.03 23.42
C PHE A 17 -0.56 -18.95 24.65
N ASN A 18 -0.03 -20.17 24.54
CA ASN A 18 0.17 -21.02 25.72
C ASN A 18 1.30 -20.43 26.58
N GLU A 19 2.36 -19.99 25.94
CA GLU A 19 3.52 -19.35 26.54
C GLU A 19 4.22 -18.47 25.50
N LEU A 20 4.99 -17.49 25.99
CA LEU A 20 5.94 -16.71 25.20
C LEU A 20 7.31 -16.84 25.88
N ASN A 21 8.30 -17.31 25.14
CA ASN A 21 9.67 -17.47 25.62
C ASN A 21 10.61 -16.58 24.79
N ARG A 22 11.92 -16.87 24.77
CA ARG A 22 12.91 -16.07 24.02
C ARG A 22 12.82 -16.27 22.50
N THR A 23 12.04 -17.23 22.04
CA THR A 23 11.79 -17.46 20.62
C THR A 23 10.81 -16.41 20.12
N GLU A 24 11.20 -15.70 19.07
CA GLU A 24 10.37 -14.69 18.43
C GLU A 24 9.14 -15.32 17.73
N VAL A 25 7.99 -14.67 17.85
CA VAL A 25 6.74 -15.08 17.20
C VAL A 25 6.11 -13.86 16.53
N CYS A 26 5.91 -13.94 15.21
CA CYS A 26 5.48 -12.81 14.38
C CYS A 26 4.10 -13.07 13.74
N PRO A 27 2.99 -12.97 14.49
CA PRO A 27 1.66 -13.08 13.90
C PRO A 27 1.33 -11.85 13.04
N THR A 28 0.80 -12.09 11.84
CA THR A 28 0.29 -11.03 10.97
C THR A 28 -1.22 -10.87 11.17
N VAL A 29 -1.67 -9.65 11.41
CA VAL A 29 -3.11 -9.30 11.49
C VAL A 29 -3.47 -8.45 10.28
N SER A 30 -4.42 -8.92 9.49
CA SER A 30 -4.95 -8.19 8.34
C SER A 30 -6.29 -7.54 8.71
N ALA A 31 -6.45 -6.27 8.36
CA ALA A 31 -7.68 -5.51 8.58
C ALA A 31 -8.00 -4.65 7.36
N TYR A 32 -9.29 -4.40 7.13
CA TYR A 32 -9.78 -3.57 6.03
C TYR A 32 -10.40 -2.29 6.58
N ARG A 33 -10.18 -1.18 5.86
CA ARG A 33 -10.84 0.09 6.16
C ARG A 33 -12.28 0.04 5.66
N VAL A 34 -13.23 -0.17 6.58
CA VAL A 34 -14.67 -0.27 6.27
C VAL A 34 -15.41 1.06 6.35
N PHE A 35 -14.88 2.04 7.09
CA PHE A 35 -15.44 3.38 7.22
C PHE A 35 -14.42 4.47 6.86
N PRO A 36 -14.85 5.55 6.18
CA PRO A 36 -14.00 6.71 5.94
C PRO A 36 -13.80 7.51 7.22
N VAL A 37 -12.57 7.56 7.73
CA VAL A 37 -12.19 8.36 8.90
C VAL A 37 -10.93 9.15 8.55
N ALA A 38 -10.91 10.44 8.86
CA ALA A 38 -9.75 11.31 8.69
C ALA A 38 -9.11 11.63 10.05
N ARG A 39 -7.84 12.04 10.04
CA ARG A 39 -7.09 12.43 11.27
C ARG A 39 -7.14 11.35 12.35
N GLN A 40 -6.97 10.09 11.95
CA GLN A 40 -7.03 8.96 12.86
C GLN A 40 -5.95 9.07 13.94
N ALA A 41 -6.33 8.86 15.19
CA ALA A 41 -5.38 8.74 16.28
C ALA A 41 -4.52 7.46 16.12
N PRO A 42 -3.27 7.43 16.61
CA PRO A 42 -2.51 6.21 16.69
C PRO A 42 -3.25 5.14 17.51
N SER A 43 -3.16 3.89 17.05
CA SER A 43 -3.63 2.72 17.79
C SER A 43 -2.44 2.02 18.46
N TYR A 44 -2.68 0.94 19.20
CA TYR A 44 -1.63 0.21 19.90
C TYR A 44 -1.86 -1.29 19.94
N VAL A 45 -0.76 -2.01 20.10
CA VAL A 45 -0.73 -3.43 20.46
C VAL A 45 -0.23 -3.52 21.89
N THR A 46 -0.87 -4.35 22.73
CA THR A 46 -0.40 -4.66 24.08
C THR A 46 -0.18 -6.16 24.19
N VAL A 47 0.97 -6.54 24.72
CA VAL A 47 1.26 -7.90 25.17
C VAL A 47 1.38 -7.88 26.69
N TYR A 48 0.80 -8.86 27.36
CA TYR A 48 0.87 -8.99 28.81
C TYR A 48 0.80 -10.46 29.22
N ASP A 49 1.46 -10.79 30.33
CA ASP A 49 1.26 -12.07 31.00
C ASP A 49 -0.08 -12.03 31.73
N TYR A 50 -0.94 -13.02 31.46
CA TYR A 50 -2.30 -13.09 32.01
C TYR A 50 -2.32 -13.24 33.53
N TYR A 51 -1.35 -13.96 34.11
CA TYR A 51 -1.26 -14.22 35.54
C TYR A 51 -0.42 -13.18 36.28
N ASP A 52 0.45 -12.46 35.58
CA ASP A 52 1.29 -11.40 36.13
C ASP A 52 1.25 -10.13 35.27
N ASN A 53 0.28 -9.27 35.57
CA ASN A 53 0.06 -8.03 34.82
C ASN A 53 1.21 -7.00 34.93
N SER A 54 2.17 -7.19 35.85
CA SER A 54 3.37 -6.36 35.91
C SER A 54 4.27 -6.57 34.68
N ARG A 55 4.20 -7.76 34.08
CA ARG A 55 4.90 -8.11 32.84
C ARG A 55 4.03 -7.75 31.64
N ARG A 56 4.17 -6.50 31.17
CA ARG A 56 3.47 -6.00 29.98
C ARG A 56 4.34 -5.06 29.15
N ALA A 57 4.06 -5.05 27.86
CA ALA A 57 4.63 -4.09 26.92
C ALA A 57 3.54 -3.57 25.98
N ARG A 58 3.66 -2.31 25.57
CA ARG A 58 2.74 -1.66 24.65
C ARG A 58 3.52 -0.92 23.58
N GLN A 59 3.09 -1.06 22.34
CA GLN A 59 3.64 -0.35 21.19
C GLN A 59 2.52 0.34 20.42
N PHE A 60 2.73 1.61 20.07
CA PHE A 60 1.80 2.35 19.23
C PHE A 60 2.16 2.19 17.75
N TYR A 61 1.14 2.22 16.90
CA TYR A 61 1.26 2.28 15.45
C TYR A 61 0.27 3.28 14.88
N SER A 62 0.60 3.87 13.73
CA SER A 62 -0.31 4.76 13.00
C SER A 62 -0.83 4.04 11.75
N PRO A 63 -2.15 4.01 11.53
CA PRO A 63 -2.68 3.54 10.25
C PRO A 63 -2.27 4.50 9.12
N PRO A 64 -2.41 4.09 7.85
CA PRO A 64 -2.26 5.00 6.72
C PRO A 64 -3.07 6.28 6.93
N LYS A 65 -2.41 7.42 6.84
CA LYS A 65 -3.04 8.72 7.10
C LYS A 65 -4.10 9.00 6.03
N THR A 66 -5.26 9.46 6.47
CA THR A 66 -6.31 9.96 5.59
C THR A 66 -6.63 11.40 5.98
N THR A 67 -6.68 12.29 4.99
CA THR A 67 -7.10 13.68 5.15
C THR A 67 -8.61 13.81 4.96
N ILE A 68 -9.16 14.97 5.31
CA ILE A 68 -10.58 15.27 5.09
C ILE A 68 -10.89 15.29 3.59
N CYS A 69 -9.97 15.83 2.77
CA CYS A 69 -10.15 15.89 1.32
C CYS A 69 -10.21 14.52 0.65
N ASP A 70 -9.60 13.49 1.27
CA ASP A 70 -9.60 12.12 0.75
C ASP A 70 -10.93 11.39 0.96
N ILE A 71 -11.77 11.88 1.90
CA ILE A 71 -13.00 11.18 2.31
C ILE A 71 -14.28 12.01 2.21
N CYS A 72 -14.18 13.34 2.06
CA CYS A 72 -15.36 14.18 2.02
C CYS A 72 -16.16 13.97 0.73
N GLU A 73 -17.48 14.03 0.84
CA GLU A 73 -18.38 14.09 -0.30
C GLU A 73 -18.56 15.54 -0.76
N GLU A 74 -18.90 15.76 -2.04
CA GLU A 74 -18.82 17.08 -2.70
C GLU A 74 -19.51 18.22 -1.93
N THR A 75 -20.63 17.93 -1.28
CA THR A 75 -21.40 18.92 -0.49
C THR A 75 -20.81 19.19 0.91
N GLN A 76 -19.97 18.29 1.41
CA GLN A 76 -19.33 18.34 2.73
C GLN A 76 -17.85 18.74 2.67
N CYS A 77 -17.25 18.74 1.47
CA CYS A 77 -15.88 19.15 1.25
C CYS A 77 -15.68 20.65 1.41
N THR A 78 -14.53 21.04 1.95
CA THR A 78 -14.11 22.45 1.91
C THR A 78 -13.78 22.86 0.47
N GLN A 79 -13.90 24.15 0.16
CA GLN A 79 -13.57 24.68 -1.17
C GLN A 79 -12.13 24.37 -1.57
N GLU A 80 -11.20 24.37 -0.61
CA GLU A 80 -9.80 23.99 -0.82
C GLU A 80 -9.68 22.56 -1.39
N CYS A 81 -10.41 21.60 -0.81
CA CYS A 81 -10.44 20.22 -1.30
C CYS A 81 -11.03 20.12 -2.72
N LEU A 82 -12.09 20.88 -3.00
CA LEU A 82 -12.74 20.88 -4.32
C LEU A 82 -11.82 21.43 -5.42
N VAL A 83 -11.11 22.52 -5.14
CA VAL A 83 -10.12 23.11 -6.05
C VAL A 83 -8.97 22.15 -6.30
N ALA A 84 -8.42 21.53 -5.25
CA ALA A 84 -7.33 20.57 -5.38
C ALA A 84 -7.73 19.34 -6.21
N ARG A 85 -8.93 18.78 -6.00
CA ARG A 85 -9.47 17.67 -6.81
C ARG A 85 -9.61 18.07 -8.28
N LYS A 86 -10.11 19.27 -8.56
CA LYS A 86 -10.27 19.76 -9.94
C LYS A 86 -8.92 19.88 -10.66
N GLN A 87 -7.91 20.44 -10.00
CA GLN A 87 -6.56 20.55 -10.56
C GLN A 87 -5.95 19.18 -10.87
N GLN A 88 -6.12 18.20 -9.98
CA GLN A 88 -5.65 16.83 -10.22
C GLN A 88 -6.34 16.20 -11.43
N GLN A 89 -7.66 16.35 -11.55
CA GLN A 89 -8.43 15.84 -12.68
C GLN A 89 -8.02 16.49 -14.00
N ASP A 90 -7.77 17.80 -14.01
CA ASP A 90 -7.39 18.52 -15.21
C ASP A 90 -5.97 18.13 -15.67
N ALA A 91 -5.03 17.95 -14.74
CA ALA A 91 -3.68 17.45 -15.03
C ALA A 91 -3.68 16.00 -15.57
N GLU A 92 -4.53 15.12 -15.03
CA GLU A 92 -4.66 13.75 -15.52
C GLU A 92 -5.26 13.69 -16.93
N LYS A 93 -6.25 14.54 -17.22
CA LYS A 93 -6.82 14.69 -18.58
C LYS A 93 -5.76 15.18 -19.57
N GLU A 94 -4.94 16.14 -19.18
CA GLU A 94 -3.85 16.66 -20.03
C GLU A 94 -2.81 15.56 -20.34
N ASN A 95 -2.37 14.80 -19.33
CA ASN A 95 -1.44 13.67 -19.51
C ASN A 95 -2.03 12.57 -20.42
N ASN A 96 -3.30 12.22 -20.23
CA ASN A 96 -3.99 11.23 -21.08
C ASN A 96 -4.15 11.71 -22.53
N ASN A 97 -4.38 13.00 -22.76
CA ASN A 97 -4.40 13.60 -24.09
C ASN A 97 -3.01 13.64 -24.73
N ALA A 98 -1.95 13.96 -23.97
CA ALA A 98 -0.57 13.92 -24.46
C ALA A 98 -0.16 12.50 -24.88
N ARG A 99 -0.58 11.46 -24.16
CA ARG A 99 -0.34 10.04 -24.53
C ARG A 99 -1.10 9.62 -25.79
N ARG A 100 -2.30 10.16 -26.04
CA ARG A 100 -3.07 9.92 -27.27
C ARG A 100 -2.60 10.75 -28.47
N GLY A 101 -2.00 11.91 -28.23
CA GLY A 101 -1.43 12.80 -29.25
C GLY A 101 -0.05 12.38 -29.77
N GLY A 102 0.58 11.37 -29.18
CA GLY A 102 1.80 10.73 -29.68
C GLY A 102 1.54 9.88 -30.92
N SER A 103 1.34 10.55 -32.06
CA SER A 103 1.24 9.94 -33.38
C SER A 103 2.52 9.18 -33.73
N SER A 104 2.42 7.86 -33.77
CA SER A 104 3.01 6.93 -34.74
C SER A 104 4.33 7.39 -35.42
N SER A 105 5.46 7.21 -34.75
CA SER A 105 6.73 7.07 -35.47
C SER A 105 6.82 5.62 -35.96
N ALA A 106 6.44 5.40 -37.22
CA ALA A 106 6.74 4.18 -37.95
C ALA A 106 8.24 3.88 -37.78
N MET A 107 8.56 2.79 -37.10
CA MET A 107 9.93 2.34 -36.91
C MET A 107 10.45 1.85 -38.26
N MET A 108 11.06 2.74 -39.03
CA MET A 108 11.78 2.38 -40.25
C MET A 108 13.00 1.57 -39.79
N HIS A 109 12.89 0.25 -39.83
CA HIS A 109 14.01 -0.65 -39.56
C HIS A 109 15.11 -0.40 -40.60
N ILE A 110 16.13 0.37 -40.23
CA ILE A 110 17.42 0.38 -40.91
C ILE A 110 18.17 -0.83 -40.35
N PRO A 111 18.44 -1.88 -41.13
CA PRO A 111 19.28 -2.97 -40.66
C PRO A 111 20.70 -2.42 -40.52
N SER A 112 21.08 -2.11 -39.29
CA SER A 112 22.46 -1.79 -38.95
C SER A 112 23.31 -3.05 -39.17
N LEU A 113 24.28 -2.97 -40.09
CA LEU A 113 25.23 -4.06 -40.40
C LEU A 113 25.95 -4.64 -39.17
N LEU A 114 25.96 -3.91 -38.05
CA LEU A 114 26.55 -4.35 -36.77
C LEU A 114 25.74 -5.43 -36.05
N THR A 115 24.43 -5.55 -36.29
CA THR A 115 23.60 -6.56 -35.60
C THR A 115 23.71 -7.94 -36.25
N MET A 116 23.96 -8.01 -37.56
CA MET A 116 24.16 -9.28 -38.27
C MET A 116 25.49 -9.95 -37.94
N THR A 117 26.55 -9.18 -37.68
CA THR A 117 27.87 -9.74 -37.32
C THR A 117 27.87 -10.43 -35.96
N LEU A 118 27.05 -9.95 -35.01
CA LEU A 118 26.95 -10.58 -33.68
C LEU A 118 26.22 -11.93 -33.73
N ILE A 119 25.19 -12.05 -34.57
CA ILE A 119 24.44 -13.29 -34.76
C ILE A 119 25.34 -14.37 -35.38
N ILE A 120 26.16 -14.03 -36.38
CA ILE A 120 27.10 -14.98 -37.01
C ILE A 120 28.14 -15.48 -36.00
N LEU A 121 28.67 -14.61 -35.13
CA LEU A 121 29.62 -15.01 -34.10
C LEU A 121 29.01 -15.97 -33.06
N ILE A 122 27.73 -15.80 -32.72
CA ILE A 122 27.01 -16.71 -31.82
C ILE A 122 26.85 -18.08 -32.49
N PHE A 123 26.50 -18.13 -33.77
CA PHE A 123 26.36 -19.41 -34.50
C PHE A 123 27.70 -20.13 -34.71
N MET A 124 28.81 -19.42 -34.92
CA MET A 124 30.14 -20.05 -35.01
C MET A 124 30.67 -20.58 -33.67
N LYS A 125 30.18 -20.08 -32.53
CA LYS A 125 30.58 -20.55 -31.19
C LYS A 125 29.90 -21.87 -30.82
N MET A 126 28.86 -22.26 -31.54
CA MET A 126 27.96 -23.37 -31.18
C MET A 126 28.15 -24.61 -32.08
N ASN A 127 29.24 -24.65 -32.86
CA ASN A 127 29.64 -25.78 -33.68
C ASN A 127 31.10 -26.17 -33.43
#